data_AF-A0A9N9HCN6-F1
#
_entry.id   AF-A0A9N9HCN6-F1
#
_cell.length_a   1.000
_cell.length_b   1.000
_cell.length_c   1.000
_cell.angle_alpha   90.00
_cell.angle_beta   90.00
_cell.angle_gamma   90.00
#
_symmetry.space_group_name_H-M   'P 1'
#
loop_
_entity.id
_entity.type
_entity.pdbx_description
1 polymer ?
#
loop_
_entity_poly.entity_id
_entity_poly.type
_entity_poly.pdbx_seq_one_letter_code
_entity_poly.pdbx_strand_id
1 'polypeptide(L)'
;MEILEILAAADELLLKDLLDYIQDHLVETKNDWISSYILKIYQTSLAHDSCEKLREFILATISSDPELLFKSPDFLSLDESLL
;
A
#
# COMPACT_ATOMS: atom_id res chain seq x y z
N MET A 1 4.00 9.74 -2.27
CA MET A 1 4.73 9.99 -1.01
C MET A 1 3.81 10.73 -0.05
N GLU A 2 3.31 11.92 -0.42
CA GLU A 2 2.36 12.68 0.40
C GLU A 2 1.10 11.89 0.79
N ILE A 3 0.48 11.15 -0.14
CA ILE A 3 -0.76 10.40 0.21
C ILE A 3 -0.55 9.28 1.23
N LEU A 4 0.63 8.64 1.26
CA LEU A 4 0.94 7.62 2.27
C LEU A 4 1.26 8.26 3.63
N GLU A 5 1.85 9.45 3.63
CA GLU A 5 2.05 10.24 4.85
C GLU A 5 0.71 10.72 5.43
N ILE A 6 -0.23 11.13 4.58
CA ILE A 6 -1.59 11.49 4.99
C ILE A 6 -2.33 10.25 5.51
N LEU A 7 -2.19 9.09 4.85
CA LEU A 7 -2.76 7.81 5.33
C LEU A 7 -2.25 7.47 6.74
N ALA A 8 -0.94 7.54 6.95
CA ALA A 8 -0.31 7.30 8.25
C ALA A 8 -0.81 8.28 9.31
N ALA A 9 -0.83 9.57 9.00
CA ALA A 9 -1.33 10.60 9.92
C ALA A 9 -2.82 10.41 10.25
N ALA A 10 -3.64 9.97 9.27
CA ALA A 10 -5.05 9.69 9.50
C ALA A 10 -5.25 8.51 10.45
N ASP A 11 -4.43 7.45 10.34
CA ASP A 11 -4.43 6.32 11.27
C ASP A 11 -3.99 6.75 12.68
N GLU A 12 -2.86 7.46 12.79
CA GLU A 12 -2.32 7.96 14.06
C GLU A 12 -3.28 8.90 14.80
N LEU A 13 -4.00 9.75 14.07
CA LEU A 13 -4.98 10.69 14.62
C LEU A 13 -6.38 10.09 14.75
N LEU A 14 -6.57 8.79 14.46
CA LEU A 14 -7.84 8.07 14.51
C LEU A 14 -8.95 8.70 13.64
N LEU A 15 -8.57 9.30 12.52
CA LEU A 15 -9.47 9.93 11.55
C LEU A 15 -10.04 8.89 10.58
N LYS A 16 -10.89 8.00 11.09
CA LYS A 16 -11.42 6.83 10.36
C LYS A 16 -12.03 7.16 9.00
N ASP A 17 -12.90 8.17 8.93
CA ASP A 17 -13.58 8.53 7.67
C ASP A 17 -12.58 9.00 6.60
N LEU A 18 -11.53 9.70 7.01
CA LEU A 18 -10.46 10.13 6.11
C LEU A 18 -9.59 8.93 5.70
N LEU A 19 -9.26 8.05 6.65
CA LEU A 19 -8.50 6.85 6.39
C LEU A 19 -9.21 5.97 5.35
N ASP A 20 -10.50 5.71 5.55
CA ASP A 20 -11.33 4.93 4.62
C ASP A 20 -11.39 5.60 3.25
N TYR A 21 -11.61 6.92 3.21
CA TYR A 21 -11.61 7.67 1.95
C TYR A 21 -10.28 7.51 1.17
N ILE A 22 -9.14 7.58 1.85
CA ILE A 22 -7.83 7.44 1.22
C ILE A 22 -7.63 6.01 0.71
N GLN A 23 -7.99 4.99 1.52
CA GLN A 23 -7.90 3.59 1.09
C GLN A 23 -8.75 3.35 -0.17
N ASP A 24 -9.99 3.87 -0.20
CA ASP A 24 -10.91 3.74 -1.32
C ASP A 24 -10.34 4.41 -2.57
N HIS A 25 -9.85 5.63 -2.43
CA HIS A 25 -9.22 6.37 -3.51
C HIS A 25 -8.02 5.61 -4.12
N LEU A 26 -7.16 5.03 -3.27
CA LEU A 26 -6.01 4.26 -3.72
C LEU A 26 -6.42 2.98 -4.46
N VAL A 27 -7.43 2.26 -3.96
CA VAL A 27 -7.96 1.02 -4.58
C VAL A 27 -8.62 1.29 -5.94
N GLU A 28 -9.39 2.38 -6.05
CA GLU A 28 -10.10 2.74 -7.27
C GLU A 28 -9.17 3.26 -8.36
N THR A 29 -8.06 3.91 -7.98
CA THR A 29 -7.20 4.62 -8.92
C THR A 29 -6.49 3.68 -9.91
N LYS A 30 -6.35 2.37 -9.64
CA LYS A 30 -5.82 1.29 -10.54
C LYS A 30 -4.89 1.76 -11.68
N ASN A 31 -3.93 2.62 -11.36
CA ASN A 31 -3.05 3.26 -12.34
C ASN A 31 -1.63 2.74 -12.18
N ASP A 32 -0.81 2.98 -13.20
CA ASP A 32 0.64 2.71 -13.24
C ASP A 32 1.40 3.17 -11.98
N TRP A 33 0.83 4.15 -11.26
CA TRP A 33 1.32 4.60 -9.97
C TRP A 33 1.39 3.47 -8.93
N ILE A 34 0.35 2.62 -8.80
CA ILE A 34 0.37 1.53 -7.82
C ILE A 34 1.51 0.57 -8.14
N SER A 35 1.67 0.19 -9.41
CA SER A 35 2.78 -0.67 -9.85
C SER A 35 4.15 -0.08 -9.53
N SER A 36 4.31 1.23 -9.68
CA SER A 36 5.59 1.92 -9.41
C SER A 36 5.94 1.97 -7.92
N TYR A 37 4.94 1.93 -7.02
CA TYR A 37 5.12 2.12 -5.58
C TYR A 37 4.59 0.93 -4.74
N ILE A 38 4.35 -0.22 -5.37
CA ILE A 38 3.61 -1.33 -4.76
C ILE A 38 4.23 -1.81 -3.45
N LEU A 39 5.57 -1.90 -3.39
CA LEU A 39 6.30 -2.29 -2.18
C LEU A 39 6.17 -1.27 -1.06
N LYS A 40 6.32 0.02 -1.39
CA LYS A 40 6.19 1.09 -0.41
C LYS A 40 4.77 1.15 0.17
N ILE A 41 3.76 0.99 -0.68
CA ILE A 41 2.36 0.94 -0.25
C ILE A 41 2.14 -0.27 0.66
N TYR A 42 2.65 -1.44 0.28
CA TYR A 42 2.54 -2.66 1.08
C TYR A 42 3.16 -2.49 2.47
N GLN A 43 4.40 -2.01 2.54
CA GLN A 43 5.11 -1.76 3.80
C GLN A 43 4.38 -0.75 4.69
N THR A 44 3.89 0.37 4.13
CA THR A 44 3.07 1.32 4.89
C THR A 44 1.80 0.64 5.41
N SER A 45 1.10 -0.15 4.59
CA SER A 45 -0.11 -0.86 5.04
C SER A 45 0.15 -1.92 6.11
N LEU A 46 1.37 -2.46 6.22
CA LEU A 46 1.77 -3.38 7.28
C LEU A 46 2.07 -2.65 8.60
N ALA A 47 2.56 -1.41 8.53
CA ALA A 47 2.83 -0.61 9.73
C ALA A 47 1.55 -0.08 10.41
N HIS A 48 0.42 -0.09 9.69
CA HIS A 48 -0.85 0.48 10.13
C HIS A 48 -1.97 -0.57 10.04
N ASP A 49 -2.34 -1.18 11.16
CA ASP A 49 -3.33 -2.28 11.21
C ASP A 49 -4.67 -1.89 10.59
N SER A 50 -5.10 -0.63 10.76
CA SER A 50 -6.33 -0.07 10.20
C SER A 50 -6.34 0.04 8.67
N CYS A 51 -5.21 -0.19 8.00
CA CYS A 51 -5.07 -0.16 6.53
C CYS A 51 -5.36 -1.53 5.87
N GLU A 52 -6.21 -2.36 6.47
CA GLU A 52 -6.51 -3.72 5.99
C GLU A 52 -7.04 -3.74 4.56
N LYS A 53 -7.97 -2.85 4.21
CA LYS A 53 -8.56 -2.78 2.86
C LYS A 53 -7.50 -2.54 1.79
N LEU A 54 -6.59 -1.60 2.05
CA LEU A 54 -5.47 -1.32 1.14
C LEU A 54 -4.51 -2.51 1.07
N ARG A 55 -4.20 -3.14 2.21
CA ARG A 55 -3.29 -4.30 2.29
C ARG A 55 -3.82 -5.49 1.50
N GLU A 56 -5.10 -5.83 1.63
CA GLU A 56 -5.76 -6.91 0.89
C GLU A 56 -5.73 -6.65 -0.63
N PHE A 57 -6.01 -5.41 -1.04
CA PHE A 57 -5.95 -5.02 -2.44
C PHE A 57 -4.53 -5.20 -3.03
N ILE A 58 -3.50 -4.78 -2.29
CA ILE A 58 -2.11 -4.94 -2.73
C ILE A 58 -1.70 -6.41 -2.81
N LEU A 59 -2.06 -7.22 -1.81
CA LEU A 59 -1.81 -8.67 -1.84
C LEU A 59 -2.51 -9.36 -3.01
N ALA A 60 -3.77 -9.01 -3.30
CA ALA A 60 -4.49 -9.52 -4.45
C ALA A 60 -3.82 -9.12 -5.77
N THR A 61 -3.31 -7.88 -5.84
CA THR A 61 -2.59 -7.36 -7.02
C THR A 61 -1.28 -8.11 -7.25
N ILE A 62 -0.44 -8.26 -6.22
CA ILE A 62 0.82 -9.03 -6.29
C ILE A 62 0.55 -10.50 -6.61
N SER A 63 -0.48 -11.09 -6.02
CA SER A 63 -0.85 -12.49 -6.30
C SER A 63 -1.29 -12.70 -7.75
N SER A 64 -1.90 -11.67 -8.37
CA SER A 64 -2.32 -11.72 -9.77
C SER A 64 -1.18 -11.46 -10.75
N ASP A 65 -0.22 -10.62 -10.39
CA ASP A 65 0.98 -10.32 -11.17
C ASP A 65 2.22 -10.19 -10.26
N PRO A 66 2.88 -11.31 -9.93
CA PRO A 66 4.06 -11.31 -9.07
C PRO A 66 5.24 -10.52 -9.67
N GLU A 67 5.27 -10.29 -10.99
CA GLU A 67 6.34 -9.51 -11.62
C GLU A 67 6.39 -8.06 -11.14
N LEU A 68 5.27 -7.52 -10.64
CA LEU A 68 5.20 -6.18 -10.05
C LEU A 68 6.13 -6.03 -8.84
N LEU A 69 6.30 -7.11 -8.07
CA LEU A 69 7.20 -7.15 -6.92
C LEU A 69 8.65 -7.02 -7.39
N PHE A 70 9.06 -7.87 -8.34
CA PHE A 70 10.44 -7.95 -8.84
C PHE A 70 10.86 -6.73 -9.68
N LYS A 71 9.92 -6.04 -10.30
CA LYS A 71 10.15 -4.81 -11.08
C LYS A 71 10.28 -3.56 -10.22
N SER A 72 9.91 -3.64 -8.94
CA SER A 72 10.01 -2.49 -8.05
C SER A 72 11.48 -2.14 -7.79
N PRO A 73 11.87 -0.85 -7.86
CA PRO A 73 13.24 -0.43 -7.54
C PRO A 73 13.62 -0.73 -6.09
N ASP A 74 12.63 -0.84 -5.21
CA ASP A 74 12.78 -1.11 -3.78
C ASP A 74 12.79 -2.62 -3.47
N PHE A 75 12.80 -3.50 -4.47
CA PHE A 75 12.73 -4.95 -4.23
C PHE A 75 13.89 -5.47 -3.36
N LEU A 76 15.10 -4.95 -3.58
CA LEU A 76 16.28 -5.37 -2.82
C LEU A 76 16.28 -4.87 -1.36
N SER A 77 15.37 -3.96 -0.98
CA SER A 77 15.18 -3.51 0.40
C SER A 77 13.98 -4.16 1.09
N LEU A 78 13.30 -5.09 0.41
CA LEU A 78 12.23 -5.87 1.00
C LEU A 78 12.78 -6.84 2.05
N ASP A 79 12.11 -6.89 3.20
CA ASP A 79 12.42 -7.90 4.23
C ASP A 79 12.12 -9.30 3.67
N GLU A 80 13.09 -10.22 3.77
CA GLU A 80 12.94 -11.60 3.29
C GLU A 80 11.75 -12.33 3.93
N SER A 81 11.31 -11.93 5.13
CA SER A 81 10.13 -12.49 5.78
C SER A 81 8.80 -12.16 5.08
N LEU A 82 8.82 -11.20 4.15
CA LEU A 82 7.68 -10.78 3.35
C LEU A 82 7.62 -11.47 1.98
N LEU A 83 8.58 -12.35 1.67
CA LEU A 83 8.65 -13.21 0.47
C LEU A 83 8.12 -14.62 0.77
#